data_AF-A0A087TP75-F1
#
_entry.id   AF-A0A087TP75-F1
#
_cell.length_a   1.000
_cell.length_b   1.000
_cell.length_c   1.000
_cell.angle_alpha   90.00
_cell.angle_beta   90.00
_cell.angle_gamma   90.00
#
_symmetry.space_group_name_H-M   'P 1'
#
loop_
_entity.id
_entity.type
_entity.pdbx_description
1 polymer ?
#
loop_
_entity_poly.entity_id
_entity_poly.type
_entity_poly.pdbx_seq_one_letter_code
_entity_poly.pdbx_strand_id
1 'polypeptide(L)'
;MFQENEAQTVTSKGSVSVASTIFKEDDIPLDSASNIADKNENEGENIFLIARIPKKSYFGGYRDKVTGIIYHHAKIQTLPPPWKYGFMERFCRDAQTVILSNQGQQTSRNACSQVQVRNIFIRTTGDKFLAPTQNYVYADEIQADILEKVITLQKYLRRWLAVQELHKLQKFALLQILWEKEQDKLRRQQDSEWEKDIQRRRLSPKNEEDFVLLFSELQKWWNFEVK
;
A
#
# COMPACT_ATOMS: atom_id res chain seq x y z
N MET A 1 -25.97 4.67 0.70
CA MET A 1 -25.99 3.56 1.67
C MET A 1 -24.58 3.01 1.79
N PHE A 2 -23.82 3.48 2.77
CA PHE A 2 -22.58 2.84 3.21
C PHE A 2 -22.77 2.65 4.71
N GLN A 3 -22.79 1.39 5.18
CA GLN A 3 -22.90 1.06 6.59
C GLN A 3 -21.51 0.70 7.10
N GLU A 4 -21.08 1.46 8.11
CA GLU A 4 -19.97 1.19 9.01
C GLU A 4 -20.34 -0.03 9.87
N ASN A 5 -19.39 -0.93 10.10
CA ASN A 5 -19.55 -2.00 11.09
C ASN A 5 -18.48 -1.85 12.17
N GLU A 6 -18.97 -1.42 13.33
CA GLU A 6 -18.28 -1.33 14.61
C GLU A 6 -17.97 -2.73 15.17
N ALA A 7 -16.82 -2.85 15.83
CA ALA A 7 -16.43 -4.05 16.56
C ALA A 7 -17.09 -4.07 17.95
N GLN A 8 -17.84 -5.13 18.24
CA GLN A 8 -18.32 -5.43 19.59
C GLN A 8 -17.56 -6.64 20.17
N THR A 9 -17.07 -6.45 21.39
CA THR A 9 -16.45 -7.46 22.24
C THR A 9 -17.52 -8.15 23.07
N VAL A 10 -17.52 -9.50 23.12
CA VAL A 10 -18.30 -10.25 24.12
C VAL A 10 -17.47 -11.44 24.63
N THR A 11 -17.36 -11.46 25.95
CA THR A 11 -16.80 -12.48 26.83
C THR A 11 -17.63 -13.77 26.87
N SER A 12 -17.04 -14.94 27.12
CA SER A 12 -17.43 -15.81 28.26
C SER A 12 -16.57 -17.08 28.34
N LYS A 13 -16.60 -17.65 29.55
CA LYS A 13 -15.75 -18.69 30.13
C LYS A 13 -16.14 -20.09 29.65
N GLY A 14 -15.17 -21.01 29.64
CA GLY A 14 -15.42 -22.46 29.54
C GLY A 14 -14.18 -23.24 29.98
N SER A 15 -14.21 -23.77 31.20
CA SER A 15 -13.19 -24.66 31.78
C SER A 15 -13.28 -26.07 31.18
N VAL A 16 -12.15 -26.66 30.78
CA VAL A 16 -12.01 -28.12 30.68
C VAL A 16 -10.66 -28.54 31.25
N SER A 17 -10.74 -29.37 32.29
CA SER A 17 -9.66 -30.07 32.96
C SER A 17 -9.01 -31.08 32.01
N VAL A 18 -7.68 -31.07 31.89
CA VAL A 18 -6.93 -32.15 31.23
C VAL A 18 -5.82 -32.62 32.16
N ALA A 19 -5.97 -33.89 32.58
CA ALA A 19 -5.03 -34.61 33.41
C ALA A 19 -3.65 -34.71 32.71
N SER A 20 -2.59 -34.37 33.46
CA SER A 20 -1.21 -34.55 33.01
C SER A 20 -0.76 -35.98 33.29
N THR A 21 -0.76 -36.83 32.27
CA THR A 21 -0.04 -38.10 32.29
C THR A 21 1.46 -37.81 32.16
N ILE A 22 2.22 -38.17 33.21
CA ILE A 22 3.68 -38.06 33.26
C ILE A 22 4.28 -39.23 32.48
N PHE A 23 4.89 -38.96 31.32
CA PHE A 23 5.81 -39.91 30.68
C PHE A 23 7.22 -39.64 31.21
N LYS A 24 7.85 -40.69 31.76
CA LYS A 24 9.29 -40.71 32.07
C LYS A 24 10.04 -40.90 30.75
N GLU A 25 10.98 -40.01 30.45
CA GLU A 25 11.96 -40.22 29.37
C GLU A 25 13.12 -41.04 29.96
N ASP A 26 13.29 -42.26 29.45
CA ASP A 26 14.47 -43.10 29.68
C ASP A 26 15.61 -42.64 28.76
N ASP A 27 16.82 -42.64 29.32
CA ASP A 27 18.07 -42.20 28.71
C ASP A 27 18.45 -43.03 27.46
N ILE A 28 18.87 -42.35 26.38
CA ILE A 28 19.53 -42.98 25.21
C ILE A 28 20.81 -42.18 24.87
N PRO A 29 21.95 -42.84 24.55
CA PRO A 29 23.30 -42.27 24.65
C PRO A 29 23.68 -41.34 23.49
N LEU A 30 24.59 -40.40 23.77
CA LEU A 30 25.32 -39.63 22.77
C LEU A 30 26.30 -40.53 22.03
N ASP A 31 26.04 -40.83 20.76
CA ASP A 31 27.04 -41.41 19.86
C ASP A 31 27.49 -40.42 18.77
N SER A 32 28.79 -40.11 18.86
CA SER A 32 29.79 -39.93 17.81
C SER A 32 29.36 -39.32 16.46
N ALA A 33 29.63 -38.02 16.29
CA ALA A 33 29.88 -37.46 14.97
C ALA A 33 31.35 -37.74 14.57
N SER A 34 31.57 -38.82 13.83
CA SER A 34 32.84 -39.04 13.11
C SER A 34 32.78 -38.35 11.74
N ASN A 35 33.80 -37.52 11.48
CA ASN A 35 34.08 -36.93 10.17
C ASN A 35 34.26 -38.01 9.10
N ILE A 36 33.61 -37.84 7.95
CA ILE A 36 34.06 -38.41 6.68
C ILE A 36 34.11 -37.25 5.69
N ALA A 37 35.33 -37.01 5.19
CA ALA A 37 35.62 -36.08 4.13
C ALA A 37 35.45 -36.80 2.80
N ASP A 38 34.59 -36.29 1.93
CA ASP A 38 34.45 -36.79 0.57
C ASP A 38 35.16 -35.84 -0.40
N LYS A 39 36.14 -36.40 -1.12
CA LYS A 39 36.37 -36.04 -2.51
C LYS A 39 35.73 -37.15 -3.33
N ASN A 40 34.77 -36.82 -4.20
CA ASN A 40 34.63 -37.38 -5.54
C ASN A 40 33.67 -36.53 -6.37
N GLU A 41 33.97 -36.48 -7.65
CA GLU A 41 33.36 -35.66 -8.68
C GLU A 41 32.00 -36.20 -9.15
N ASN A 42 31.20 -35.29 -9.69
CA ASN A 42 30.19 -35.51 -10.72
C ASN A 42 29.09 -36.55 -10.43
N GLU A 43 28.04 -36.09 -9.75
CA GLU A 43 26.65 -36.35 -10.14
C GLU A 43 25.78 -35.28 -9.46
N GLY A 44 24.65 -34.91 -10.07
CA GLY A 44 23.75 -33.88 -9.57
C GLY A 44 23.12 -34.28 -8.25
N GLU A 45 23.86 -34.13 -7.16
CA GLU A 45 23.37 -34.42 -5.82
C GLU A 45 22.52 -33.25 -5.34
N ASN A 46 21.22 -33.48 -5.26
CA ASN A 46 20.32 -32.62 -4.49
C ASN A 46 20.83 -32.58 -3.05
N ILE A 47 21.52 -31.48 -2.69
CA ILE A 47 21.91 -31.19 -1.31
C ILE A 47 20.62 -30.91 -0.55
N PHE A 48 20.02 -31.95 0.00
CA PHE A 48 18.95 -31.81 0.99
C PHE A 48 19.60 -31.25 2.26
N LEU A 49 19.61 -29.93 2.40
CA LEU A 49 19.84 -29.28 3.69
C LEU A 49 18.71 -29.73 4.62
N ILE A 50 18.95 -30.80 5.38
CA ILE A 50 18.05 -31.23 6.44
C ILE A 50 18.01 -30.07 7.44
N ALA A 51 16.93 -29.29 7.39
CA ALA A 51 16.70 -28.21 8.33
C ALA A 51 16.74 -28.78 9.74
N ARG A 52 17.83 -28.50 10.47
CA ARG A 52 17.99 -28.93 11.86
C ARG A 52 16.83 -28.33 12.65
N ILE A 53 15.90 -29.18 13.08
CA ILE A 53 14.82 -28.76 13.97
C ILE A 53 15.49 -28.19 15.22
N PRO A 54 15.32 -26.89 15.54
CA PRO A 54 16.04 -26.30 16.65
C PRO A 54 15.57 -26.93 17.96
N LYS A 55 16.46 -27.65 18.65
CA LYS A 55 16.18 -28.20 19.98
C LYS A 55 15.98 -27.03 20.94
N LYS A 56 14.89 -27.06 21.71
CA LYS A 56 14.55 -25.98 22.65
C LYS A 56 15.69 -25.81 23.66
N SER A 57 16.28 -24.62 23.69
CA SER A 57 17.33 -24.28 24.66
C SER A 57 16.72 -24.15 26.07
N TYR A 58 17.40 -24.74 27.06
CA TYR A 58 17.00 -24.69 28.46
C TYR A 58 17.10 -23.26 29.01
N PHE A 59 15.99 -22.70 29.48
CA PHE A 59 15.93 -21.31 29.97
C PHE A 59 15.82 -21.21 31.50
N GLY A 60 16.06 -22.31 32.20
CA GLY A 60 15.88 -22.39 33.65
C GLY A 60 14.45 -22.75 34.05
N GLY A 61 14.19 -22.65 35.35
CA GLY A 61 12.95 -23.06 35.98
C GLY A 61 13.00 -22.87 37.49
N TYR A 62 11.90 -23.16 38.16
CA TYR A 62 11.82 -23.16 39.62
C TYR A 62 11.40 -24.54 40.12
N ARG A 63 11.87 -24.90 41.32
CA ARG A 63 11.51 -26.14 41.99
C ARG A 63 10.61 -25.81 43.18
N ASP A 64 9.45 -26.45 43.23
CA ASP A 64 8.63 -26.38 44.44
C ASP A 64 9.33 -27.14 45.57
N LYS A 65 9.47 -26.50 46.73
CA LYS A 65 10.20 -27.05 47.88
C LYS A 65 9.41 -28.13 48.60
N VAL A 66 8.08 -28.09 48.52
CA VAL A 66 7.21 -29.04 49.24
C VAL A 66 6.97 -30.29 48.41
N THR A 67 6.60 -30.14 47.13
CA THR A 67 6.37 -31.30 46.23
C THR A 67 7.62 -31.78 45.52
N GLY A 68 8.68 -30.97 45.48
CA GLY A 68 9.94 -31.30 44.81
C GLY A 68 9.90 -31.21 43.28
N ILE A 69 8.75 -30.90 42.68
CA ILE A 69 8.53 -30.85 41.23
C ILE A 69 9.26 -29.64 40.63
N ILE A 70 9.94 -29.86 39.51
CA ILE A 70 10.69 -28.83 38.79
C ILE A 70 9.85 -28.33 37.61
N TYR A 71 9.57 -27.04 37.59
CA TYR A 71 8.84 -26.35 36.53
C TYR A 71 9.81 -25.56 35.67
N HIS A 72 9.86 -25.85 34.37
CA HIS A 72 10.72 -25.15 33.43
C HIS A 72 10.04 -23.92 32.82
N HIS A 73 10.78 -22.83 32.63
CA HIS A 73 10.28 -21.66 31.94
C HIS A 73 10.14 -21.93 30.44
N ALA A 74 8.94 -21.70 29.89
CA ALA A 74 8.69 -21.88 28.48
C ALA A 74 9.30 -20.72 27.67
N LYS A 75 10.34 -21.01 26.88
CA LYS A 75 10.91 -20.01 25.95
C LYS A 75 9.94 -19.62 24.82
N ILE A 76 9.16 -20.59 24.31
CA ILE A 76 8.14 -20.45 23.25
C ILE A 76 7.03 -21.49 23.52
N GLN A 77 5.77 -21.14 23.28
CA GLN A 77 4.58 -22.00 23.50
C GLN A 77 4.39 -23.07 22.42
N THR A 78 4.67 -22.75 21.15
CA THR A 78 4.60 -23.70 20.02
C THR A 78 5.74 -23.41 19.05
N LEU A 79 6.46 -24.46 18.60
CA LEU A 79 7.43 -24.28 17.52
C LEU A 79 6.67 -23.89 16.24
N PRO A 80 7.18 -22.94 15.43
CA PRO A 80 6.57 -22.66 14.13
C PRO A 80 6.60 -23.93 13.28
N PRO A 81 5.55 -24.20 12.48
CA PRO A 81 5.55 -25.35 11.60
C PRO A 81 6.75 -25.25 10.64
N PRO A 82 7.38 -26.39 10.27
CA PRO A 82 8.44 -26.38 9.28
C PRO A 82 7.90 -25.74 7.99
N TRP A 83 8.72 -24.92 7.34
CA TRP A 83 8.31 -24.27 6.09
C TRP A 83 7.89 -25.33 5.08
N LYS A 84 6.67 -25.21 4.54
CA LYS A 84 6.08 -26.21 3.63
C LYS A 84 6.75 -26.26 2.25
N TYR A 85 7.61 -25.30 1.95
CA TYR A 85 8.32 -25.18 0.68
C TYR A 85 9.82 -25.12 0.96
N GLY A 86 10.61 -25.84 0.15
CA GLY A 86 12.06 -25.75 0.21
C GLY A 86 12.50 -24.30 0.08
N PHE A 87 13.50 -23.90 0.88
CA PHE A 87 14.12 -22.59 0.79
C PHE A 87 14.79 -22.47 -0.57
N MET A 88 14.06 -21.96 -1.57
CA MET A 88 14.66 -21.48 -2.80
C MET A 88 15.05 -20.02 -2.59
N GLU A 89 16.34 -19.72 -2.70
CA GLU A 89 16.84 -18.35 -2.76
C GLU A 89 16.18 -17.64 -3.95
N ARG A 90 15.29 -16.69 -3.65
CA ARG A 90 14.69 -15.82 -4.66
C ARG A 90 15.51 -14.55 -4.73
N PHE A 91 16.30 -14.40 -5.80
CA PHE A 91 17.02 -13.16 -6.07
C PHE A 91 16.07 -12.13 -6.69
N CYS A 92 15.52 -11.22 -5.88
CA CYS A 92 14.83 -10.03 -6.36
C CYS A 92 15.76 -8.81 -6.29
N ARG A 93 15.82 -8.02 -7.38
CA ARG A 93 16.56 -6.74 -7.45
C ARG A 93 15.64 -5.54 -7.30
N ASP A 94 14.57 -5.68 -6.53
CA ASP A 94 13.63 -4.58 -6.33
C ASP A 94 14.28 -3.56 -5.39
N ALA A 95 14.66 -2.42 -5.96
CA ALA A 95 15.09 -1.26 -5.19
C ALA A 95 13.85 -0.43 -4.84
N GLN A 96 13.66 -0.15 -3.54
CA GLN A 96 12.61 0.74 -3.08
C GLN A 96 12.93 2.18 -3.53
N THR A 97 12.07 2.77 -4.36
CA THR A 97 12.17 4.20 -4.69
C THR A 97 11.80 5.02 -3.46
N VAL A 98 12.80 5.65 -2.84
CA VAL A 98 12.61 6.53 -1.68
C VAL A 98 12.63 7.99 -2.13
N ILE A 99 11.64 8.77 -1.67
CA ILE A 99 11.65 10.23 -1.83
C ILE A 99 12.51 10.80 -0.70
N LEU A 100 13.74 11.18 -1.04
CA LEU A 100 14.65 11.83 -0.10
C LEU A 100 14.31 13.32 0.00
N SER A 101 14.13 13.82 1.22
CA SER A 101 14.01 15.27 1.49
C SER A 101 15.03 15.69 2.54
N ASN A 102 15.69 16.82 2.31
CA ASN A 102 16.65 17.37 3.25
C ASN A 102 15.92 18.21 4.29
N GLN A 103 16.24 18.00 5.57
CA GLN A 103 15.75 18.81 6.68
C GLN A 103 16.93 19.56 7.30
N GLY A 104 16.81 20.89 7.42
CA GLY A 104 17.79 21.70 8.12
C GLY A 104 17.60 21.60 9.64
N GLN A 105 18.71 21.51 10.38
CA GLN A 105 18.71 21.59 11.84
C GLN A 105 19.42 22.87 12.28
N GLN A 106 18.81 23.62 13.20
CA GLN A 106 19.43 24.78 13.83
C GLN A 106 20.09 24.37 15.15
N THR A 107 21.28 24.90 15.43
CA THR A 107 21.97 24.77 16.72
C THR A 107 21.79 26.03 17.56
N SER A 108 21.94 25.91 18.88
CA SER A 108 21.84 27.06 19.79
C SER A 108 22.97 28.06 19.52
N ARG A 109 22.62 29.33 19.33
CA ARG A 109 23.58 30.42 19.23
C ARG A 109 23.60 31.21 20.53
N ASN A 110 24.78 31.31 21.16
CA ASN A 110 24.96 32.09 22.37
C ASN A 110 25.32 33.54 22.02
N ALA A 111 24.73 34.50 22.72
CA ALA A 111 25.07 35.91 22.65
C ALA A 111 25.21 36.46 24.08
N CYS A 112 26.27 37.23 24.32
CA CYS A 112 26.51 37.87 25.61
C CYS A 112 26.73 39.37 25.40
N SER A 113 26.13 40.19 26.25
CA SER A 113 26.27 41.64 26.26
C SER A 113 26.96 42.07 27.55
N GLN A 114 27.93 42.99 27.45
CA GLN A 114 28.62 43.55 28.59
C GLN A 114 28.29 45.05 28.71
N VAL A 115 27.94 45.51 29.92
CA VAL A 115 27.66 46.91 30.20
C VAL A 115 28.94 47.63 30.60
N GLN A 116 29.14 48.86 30.12
CA GLN A 116 30.27 49.70 30.49
C GLN A 116 30.14 50.19 31.94
N VAL A 117 31.19 49.99 32.74
CA VAL A 117 31.25 50.41 34.15
C VAL A 117 32.33 51.49 34.28
N ARG A 118 32.09 52.46 35.18
CA ARG A 118 33.09 53.49 35.52
C ARG A 118 34.39 52.80 35.96
N ASN A 119 35.48 53.05 35.23
CA ASN A 119 36.84 52.48 35.42
C ASN A 119 37.13 51.13 34.74
N ILE A 120 36.28 50.62 33.84
CA ILE A 120 36.58 49.43 33.03
C ILE A 120 36.47 49.80 31.55
N PHE A 121 37.57 49.64 30.82
CA PHE A 121 37.57 49.85 29.36
C PHE A 121 37.02 48.62 28.64
N ILE A 122 35.98 48.82 27.84
CA ILE A 122 35.40 47.80 26.96
C ILE A 122 35.61 48.25 25.51
N ARG A 123 36.05 47.33 24.66
CA ARG A 123 36.37 47.61 23.27
C ARG A 123 35.09 47.70 22.41
N THR A 124 34.83 48.86 21.85
CA THR A 124 33.65 49.17 20.98
C THR A 124 33.97 49.16 19.48
N THR A 125 35.20 48.83 19.07
CA THR A 125 35.66 49.00 17.67
C THR A 125 34.90 48.19 16.61
N GLY A 126 34.14 47.16 17.01
CA GLY A 126 33.32 46.32 16.11
C GLY A 126 31.83 46.61 16.17
N ASP A 127 31.41 47.54 17.03
CA ASP A 127 30.00 47.83 17.27
C ASP A 127 29.44 48.71 16.15
N LYS A 128 28.14 48.56 15.87
CA LYS A 128 27.42 49.33 14.86
C LYS A 128 26.37 50.20 15.54
N PHE A 129 26.40 51.50 15.26
CA PHE A 129 25.35 52.41 15.68
C PHE A 129 24.23 52.40 14.64
N LEU A 130 23.05 51.94 15.06
CA LEU A 130 21.85 51.96 14.23
C LEU A 130 21.00 53.16 14.66
N ALA A 131 20.65 54.01 13.71
CA ALA A 131 19.63 55.03 13.94
C ALA A 131 18.26 54.34 14.08
N PRO A 132 17.41 54.74 15.03
CA PRO A 132 16.08 54.18 15.13
C PRO A 132 15.33 54.44 13.83
N THR A 133 14.80 53.39 13.21
CA THR A 133 13.88 53.54 12.08
C THR A 133 12.63 54.26 12.59
N GLN A 134 12.13 55.24 11.82
CA GLN A 134 11.01 56.09 12.22
C GLN A 134 9.71 55.33 12.53
N ASN A 135 9.58 54.08 12.08
CA ASN A 135 8.37 53.29 12.26
C ASN A 135 8.69 52.02 13.05
N TYR A 136 8.46 52.07 14.36
CA TYR A 136 8.31 50.84 15.14
C TYR A 136 6.94 50.25 14.79
N VAL A 137 6.93 49.00 14.33
CA VAL A 137 5.68 48.29 14.02
C VAL A 137 5.25 47.52 15.25
N TYR A 138 4.03 47.77 15.72
CA TYR A 138 3.48 47.05 16.87
C TYR A 138 3.09 45.61 16.46
N ALA A 139 3.10 44.70 17.43
CA ALA A 139 2.73 43.30 17.18
C ALA A 139 1.32 43.16 16.58
N ASP A 140 0.37 43.98 17.06
CA ASP A 140 -1.02 43.98 16.60
C ASP A 140 -1.15 44.41 15.13
N GLU A 141 -0.32 45.37 14.69
CA GLU A 141 -0.28 45.83 13.29
C GLU A 141 0.24 44.72 12.38
N ILE A 142 1.32 44.03 12.78
CA ILE A 142 1.85 42.87 12.03
C ILE A 142 0.79 41.77 11.92
N GLN A 143 0.07 41.49 13.01
CA GLN A 143 -0.96 40.46 13.01
C GLN A 143 -2.15 40.84 12.11
N ALA A 144 -2.56 42.10 12.12
CA ALA A 144 -3.61 42.61 11.23
C ALA A 144 -3.20 42.51 9.75
N ASP A 145 -1.96 42.89 9.43
CA ASP A 145 -1.39 42.78 8.09
C ASP A 145 -1.36 41.32 7.61
N ILE A 146 -0.86 40.41 8.46
CA ILE A 146 -0.83 38.97 8.15
C ILE A 146 -2.26 38.47 7.89
N LEU A 147 -3.23 38.86 8.72
CA LEU A 147 -4.62 38.43 8.56
C LEU A 147 -5.22 38.91 7.22
N GLU A 148 -4.98 40.15 6.82
CA GLU A 148 -5.41 40.68 5.53
C GLU A 148 -4.81 39.89 4.36
N LYS A 149 -3.50 39.58 4.43
CA LYS A 149 -2.82 38.79 3.39
C LYS A 149 -3.33 37.35 3.36
N VAL A 150 -3.57 36.74 4.52
CA VAL A 150 -4.15 35.39 4.62
C VAL A 150 -5.55 35.35 4.02
N ILE A 151 -6.42 36.33 4.30
CA ILE A 151 -7.75 36.42 3.69
C ILE A 151 -7.65 36.53 2.17
N THR A 152 -6.71 37.34 1.69
CA THR A 152 -6.45 37.52 0.25
C THR A 152 -6.01 36.20 -0.39
N LEU A 153 -5.06 35.49 0.22
CA LEU A 153 -4.61 34.17 -0.24
C LEU A 153 -5.75 33.15 -0.25
N GLN A 154 -6.54 33.09 0.82
CA GLN A 154 -7.69 32.19 0.91
C GLN A 154 -8.72 32.47 -0.19
N LYS A 155 -9.01 33.74 -0.49
CA LYS A 155 -9.92 34.12 -1.59
C LYS A 155 -9.44 33.58 -2.93
N TYR A 156 -8.16 33.76 -3.26
CA TYR A 156 -7.60 33.24 -4.51
C TYR A 156 -7.56 31.71 -4.54
N LEU A 157 -7.23 31.07 -3.41
CA LEU A 157 -7.21 29.62 -3.30
C LEU A 157 -8.61 29.01 -3.49
N ARG A 158 -9.64 29.58 -2.87
CA ARG A 158 -11.04 29.15 -3.07
C ARG A 158 -11.46 29.27 -4.53
N ARG A 159 -11.13 30.39 -5.20
CA ARG A 159 -11.38 30.56 -6.63
C ARG A 159 -10.64 29.51 -7.47
N TRP A 160 -9.36 29.30 -7.19
CA TRP A 160 -8.54 28.34 -7.94
C TRP A 160 -9.08 26.91 -7.80
N LEU A 161 -9.46 26.48 -6.59
CA LEU A 161 -10.08 25.17 -6.38
C LEU A 161 -11.39 25.03 -7.16
N ALA A 162 -12.26 26.04 -7.16
CA ALA A 162 -13.51 26.01 -7.92
C ALA A 162 -13.27 25.89 -9.43
N VAL A 163 -12.28 26.61 -9.96
CA VAL A 163 -11.88 26.53 -11.38
C VAL A 163 -11.30 25.15 -11.71
N GLN A 164 -10.49 24.55 -10.82
CA GLN A 164 -9.95 23.20 -11.00
C GLN A 164 -11.08 22.16 -11.08
N GLU A 165 -12.07 22.23 -10.18
CA GLU A 165 -13.23 21.34 -10.23
C GLU A 165 -14.03 21.51 -11.52
N LEU A 166 -14.27 22.75 -11.95
CA LEU A 166 -14.94 23.04 -13.21
C LEU A 166 -14.16 22.48 -14.41
N HIS A 167 -12.84 22.60 -14.44
CA HIS A 167 -12.01 22.01 -15.49
C HIS A 167 -12.07 20.48 -15.50
N LYS A 168 -12.12 19.82 -14.34
CA LYS A 168 -12.31 18.37 -14.25
C LYS A 168 -13.66 17.97 -14.85
N LEU A 169 -14.74 18.65 -14.45
CA LEU A 169 -16.09 18.38 -14.96
C LEU A 169 -16.18 18.60 -16.48
N GLN A 170 -15.59 19.69 -16.99
CA GLN A 170 -15.54 19.96 -18.43
C GLN A 170 -14.79 18.85 -19.18
N LYS A 171 -13.66 18.36 -18.65
CA LYS A 171 -12.94 17.23 -19.24
C LYS A 171 -13.80 15.97 -19.28
N PHE A 172 -14.48 15.64 -18.19
CA PHE A 172 -15.36 14.47 -18.15
C PHE A 172 -16.52 14.60 -19.15
N ALA A 173 -17.18 15.75 -19.21
CA ALA A 173 -18.25 16.01 -20.17
C ALA A 173 -17.76 15.91 -21.63
N LEU A 174 -16.58 16.45 -21.92
CA LEU A 174 -15.97 16.37 -23.24
C LEU A 174 -15.67 14.91 -23.61
N LEU A 175 -15.06 14.15 -22.70
CA LEU A 175 -14.77 12.73 -22.90
C LEU A 175 -16.05 11.92 -23.16
N GLN A 176 -17.13 12.21 -22.44
CA GLN A 176 -18.42 11.57 -22.68
C GLN A 176 -18.95 11.86 -24.09
N ILE A 177 -18.94 13.12 -24.51
CA ILE A 177 -19.39 13.52 -25.86
C ILE A 177 -18.54 12.83 -26.95
N LEU A 178 -17.22 12.74 -26.75
CA LEU A 178 -16.35 12.05 -27.69
C LEU A 178 -16.64 10.55 -27.75
N TRP A 179 -16.85 9.92 -26.59
CA TRP A 179 -17.22 8.51 -26.50
C TRP A 179 -18.56 8.23 -27.19
N GLU A 180 -19.58 9.05 -26.95
CA GLU A 180 -20.90 8.93 -27.61
C GLU A 180 -20.77 9.05 -29.13
N LYS A 181 -19.99 10.02 -29.63
CA LYS A 181 -19.73 10.18 -31.07
C LYS A 181 -19.00 8.99 -31.67
N GLU A 182 -18.04 8.42 -30.94
CA GLU A 182 -17.31 7.24 -31.38
C GLU A 182 -18.20 6.00 -31.42
N GLN A 183 -19.04 5.81 -30.40
CA GLN A 183 -20.05 4.74 -30.38
C GLN A 183 -21.06 4.85 -31.52
N ASP A 184 -21.57 6.06 -31.78
CA ASP A 184 -22.47 6.30 -32.90
C ASP A 184 -21.81 6.00 -34.25
N LYS A 185 -20.52 6.36 -34.40
CA LYS A 185 -19.75 6.05 -35.60
C LYS A 185 -19.59 4.54 -35.78
N LEU A 186 -19.26 3.82 -34.71
CA LEU A 186 -19.15 2.36 -34.71
C LEU A 186 -20.49 1.69 -35.04
N ARG A 187 -21.60 2.16 -34.45
CA ARG A 187 -22.94 1.65 -34.75
C ARG A 187 -23.29 1.84 -36.23
N ARG A 188 -23.08 3.03 -36.79
CA ARG A 188 -23.33 3.29 -38.22
C ARG A 188 -22.45 2.44 -39.14
N GLN A 189 -21.21 2.16 -38.74
CA GLN A 189 -20.33 1.26 -39.48
C GLN A 189 -20.86 -0.17 -39.45
N GLN A 190 -21.25 -0.68 -38.27
CA GLN A 190 -21.87 -2.00 -38.12
C GLN A 190 -23.18 -2.10 -38.91
N ASP A 191 -24.06 -1.09 -38.85
CA ASP A 191 -25.31 -1.06 -39.61
C ASP A 191 -25.03 -1.09 -41.13
N SER A 192 -24.03 -0.34 -41.59
CA SER A 192 -23.63 -0.34 -43.00
C SER A 192 -23.02 -1.67 -43.45
N GLU A 193 -22.21 -2.30 -42.59
CA GLU A 193 -21.64 -3.63 -42.85
C GLU A 193 -22.72 -4.71 -42.85
N TRP A 194 -23.65 -4.65 -41.89
CA TRP A 194 -24.82 -5.51 -41.79
C TRP A 194 -25.69 -5.40 -43.04
N GLU A 195 -25.97 -4.19 -43.50
CA GLU A 195 -26.77 -3.98 -44.71
C GLU A 195 -26.05 -4.52 -45.96
N LYS A 196 -24.74 -4.29 -46.09
CA LYS A 196 -23.94 -4.91 -47.16
C LYS A 196 -23.98 -6.44 -47.09
N ASP A 197 -23.95 -7.01 -45.89
CA ASP A 197 -24.00 -8.45 -45.69
C ASP A 197 -25.36 -9.04 -46.08
N ILE A 198 -26.46 -8.39 -45.67
CA ILE A 198 -27.81 -8.76 -46.13
C ILE A 198 -27.89 -8.72 -47.65
N GLN A 199 -27.40 -7.64 -48.29
CA GLN A 199 -27.43 -7.52 -49.75
C GLN A 199 -26.64 -8.64 -50.44
N ARG A 200 -25.47 -9.03 -49.88
CA ARG A 200 -24.71 -10.18 -50.38
C ARG A 200 -25.49 -11.49 -50.25
N ARG A 201 -26.14 -11.73 -49.10
CA ARG A 201 -26.95 -12.94 -48.85
C ARG A 201 -28.17 -13.02 -49.78
N ARG A 202 -28.80 -11.87 -50.10
CA ARG A 202 -29.89 -11.78 -51.09
C ARG A 202 -29.44 -12.14 -52.51
N LEU A 203 -28.25 -11.69 -52.91
CA LEU A 203 -27.70 -11.92 -54.26
C LEU A 203 -27.17 -13.35 -54.45
N SER A 204 -26.64 -13.98 -53.40
CA SER A 204 -26.09 -15.34 -53.45
C SER A 204 -26.37 -16.10 -52.15
N PRO A 205 -27.58 -16.67 -51.98
CA PRO A 205 -27.91 -17.46 -50.80
C PRO A 205 -27.12 -18.78 -50.81
N LYS A 206 -26.47 -19.10 -49.69
CA LYS A 206 -25.66 -20.33 -49.55
C LYS A 206 -26.14 -21.22 -48.41
N ASN A 207 -26.60 -20.61 -47.32
CA ASN A 207 -27.09 -21.32 -46.15
C ASN A 207 -28.61 -21.41 -46.15
N GLU A 208 -29.16 -22.39 -45.42
CA GLU A 208 -30.61 -22.53 -45.21
C GLU A 208 -31.26 -21.27 -44.63
N GLU A 209 -30.57 -20.60 -43.70
CA GLU A 209 -30.99 -19.33 -43.10
C GLU A 209 -31.19 -18.21 -44.13
N ASP A 210 -30.35 -18.16 -45.18
CA ASP A 210 -30.45 -17.16 -46.23
C ASP A 210 -31.73 -17.38 -47.07
N PHE A 211 -32.08 -18.65 -47.33
CA PHE A 211 -33.33 -19.00 -48.01
C PHE A 211 -34.55 -18.66 -47.15
N VAL A 212 -34.50 -18.92 -45.84
CA VAL A 212 -35.58 -18.52 -44.90
C VAL A 212 -35.78 -17.01 -44.90
N LEU A 213 -34.69 -16.23 -44.90
CA LEU A 213 -34.76 -14.77 -45.02
C LEU A 213 -35.46 -14.36 -46.32
N LEU A 214 -35.08 -14.96 -47.46
CA LEU A 214 -35.64 -14.65 -48.77
C LEU A 214 -37.13 -15.01 -48.86
N PHE A 215 -37.53 -16.17 -48.33
CA PHE A 215 -38.93 -16.56 -48.23
C PHE A 215 -39.73 -15.61 -47.33
N SER A 216 -39.15 -15.14 -46.23
CA SER A 216 -39.80 -14.16 -45.35
C SER A 216 -40.06 -12.82 -46.04
N GLU A 217 -39.14 -12.37 -46.90
CA GLU A 217 -39.29 -11.15 -47.70
C GLU A 217 -40.32 -11.33 -48.82
N LEU A 218 -40.29 -12.46 -49.51
CA LEU A 218 -41.27 -12.81 -50.54
C LEU A 218 -42.68 -12.85 -49.96
N GLN A 219 -42.86 -13.45 -48.78
CA GLN A 219 -44.15 -13.52 -48.11
C GLN A 219 -44.64 -12.14 -47.66
N LYS A 220 -43.75 -11.25 -47.23
CA LYS A 220 -44.09 -9.84 -46.95
C LYS A 220 -44.57 -9.13 -48.21
N TRP A 221 -43.88 -9.30 -49.34
CA TRP A 221 -44.31 -8.74 -50.63
C TRP A 221 -45.69 -9.27 -51.03
N TRP A 222 -45.90 -10.58 -50.95
CA TRP A 222 -47.16 -11.21 -51.30
C TRP A 222 -48.33 -10.71 -50.44
N ASN A 223 -48.09 -10.53 -49.14
CA ASN A 223 -49.06 -9.92 -48.22
C ASN A 223 -49.37 -8.45 -48.55
N PHE A 224 -48.45 -7.74 -49.20
CA PHE A 224 -48.63 -6.35 -49.63
C PHE A 224 -49.44 -6.28 -50.94
N GLU A 225 -49.26 -7.24 -51.83
CA GLU A 225 -49.91 -7.31 -53.15
C GLU A 225 -51.36 -7.84 -53.06
N VAL A 226 -51.62 -8.74 -52.11
CA VAL A 226 -52.94 -9.38 -51.92
C VAL A 226 -53.89 -8.54 -51.03
N LYS A 227 -53.39 -7.43 -50.47
CA LYS A 227 -54.17 -6.45 -49.72
C LYS A 227 -54.64 -5.30 -50.60
#